data_AF-A0A2W1HJ28-F1
#
_entry.id   AF-A0A2W1HJ28-F1
#
_cell.length_a   1.000
_cell.length_b   1.000
_cell.length_c   1.000
_cell.angle_alpha   90.00
_cell.angle_beta   90.00
_cell.angle_gamma   90.00
#
_symmetry.space_group_name_H-M   'P 1'
#
loop_
_entity.id
_entity.type
_entity.pdbx_description
1 polymer ?
#
loop_
_entity_poly.entity_id
_entity_poly.type
_entity_poly.pdbx_seq_one_letter_code
_entity_poly.pdbx_strand_id
1 'polypeptide(L)' 'MKGLSVKENKQGDKKSVKIDASDVTLLMNELEVSKPKATELLRAHDGNAVKAMTAFVMTAP' A
#
# COMPACT_ATOMS: atom_id res chain seq x y z
N MET A 1 2.26 31.57 5.51
CA MET A 1 1.87 30.51 4.56
C MET A 1 1.07 29.47 5.32
N LYS A 2 -0.14 29.16 4.84
CA LYS A 2 -1.10 28.24 5.44
C LYS A 2 -0.77 26.82 4.97
N GLY A 3 -0.53 25.93 5.94
CA GLY A 3 -0.87 24.50 5.86
C GLY A 3 -0.19 23.65 4.81
N LEU A 4 0.83 22.91 5.22
CA LEU A 4 0.98 21.51 4.83
C LEU A 4 1.64 20.74 5.99
N SER A 5 0.85 20.46 7.04
CA SER A 5 1.24 19.43 8.00
C SER A 5 1.06 18.08 7.30
N VAL A 6 2.14 17.55 6.74
CA VAL A 6 2.21 16.14 6.38
C VAL A 6 2.04 15.35 7.68
N LYS A 7 0.82 14.89 7.93
CA LYS A 7 0.56 13.87 8.95
C LYS A 7 1.19 12.58 8.42
N GLU A 8 2.45 12.36 8.79
CA GLU A 8 3.01 11.02 8.86
C GLU A 8 2.20 10.25 9.91
N ASN A 9 1.13 9.60 9.45
CA ASN A 9 0.31 8.76 10.29
C ASN A 9 1.10 7.49 10.60
N LYS A 10 1.75 7.54 11.76
CA LYS A 10 1.94 6.45 12.73
C LYS A 10 2.18 5.07 12.13
N GLN A 11 3.46 4.72 12.01
CA GLN A 11 3.93 3.41 12.46
C GLN A 11 3.37 3.15 13.87
N GLY A 12 2.43 2.23 13.99
CA GLY A 12 1.89 1.91 15.31
C GLY A 12 0.44 1.49 15.30
N ASP A 13 0.12 0.43 14.57
CA ASP A 13 -0.73 -0.61 15.09
C ASP A 13 -0.53 -1.81 14.19
N LYS A 14 -0.23 -2.97 14.77
CA LYS A 14 -0.35 -4.25 14.05
C LYS A 14 -1.84 -4.56 13.89
N LYS A 15 -2.58 -3.62 13.28
CA LYS A 15 -3.96 -3.80 12.90
C LYS A 15 -3.95 -5.03 12.00
N SER A 16 -4.78 -6.02 12.33
CA SER A 16 -5.07 -7.09 11.41
C SER A 16 -5.73 -6.45 10.17
N VAL A 17 -4.89 -6.04 9.23
CA VAL A 17 -5.32 -5.43 7.97
C VAL A 17 -5.98 -6.55 7.18
N LYS A 18 -7.29 -6.42 6.97
CA LYS A 18 -8.02 -7.29 6.06
C LYS A 18 -7.56 -6.95 4.66
N ILE A 19 -6.92 -7.90 4.01
CA ILE A 19 -6.43 -7.78 2.64
C ILE A 19 -7.41 -8.55 1.77
N ASP A 20 -7.95 -7.89 0.74
CA ASP A 20 -8.80 -8.56 -0.23
C ASP A 20 -7.96 -9.42 -1.18
N ALA A 21 -8.43 -10.62 -1.51
CA ALA A 21 -7.76 -11.49 -2.46
C ALA A 21 -7.76 -10.90 -3.88
N SER A 22 -8.81 -10.15 -4.25
CA SER A 22 -8.89 -9.45 -5.54
C SER A 22 -7.83 -8.37 -5.67
N ASP A 23 -7.59 -7.59 -4.60
CA ASP A 23 -6.53 -6.58 -4.57
C ASP A 23 -5.15 -7.22 -4.70
N VAL A 24 -4.92 -8.38 -4.07
CA VAL A 24 -3.66 -9.12 -4.22
C VAL A 24 -3.45 -9.56 -5.67
N THR A 25 -4.47 -10.12 -6.30
CA THR A 25 -4.41 -10.54 -7.71
C THR A 25 -4.18 -9.36 -8.65
N LEU A 26 -4.87 -8.24 -8.42
CA LEU A 26 -4.68 -7.01 -9.20
C LEU A 26 -3.22 -6.55 -9.14
N LEU A 27 -2.65 -6.43 -7.94
CA LEU A 27 -1.28 -5.95 -7.78
C LEU A 27 -0.24 -6.91 -8.38
N MET A 28 -0.48 -8.22 -8.32
CA MET A 28 0.40 -9.20 -8.97
C MET A 28 0.44 -9.02 -10.49
N ASN A 29 -0.72 -8.75 -11.11
CA ASN A 29 -0.83 -8.62 -12.56
C ASN A 29 -0.33 -7.26 -13.06
N GLU A 30 -0.67 -6.17 -12.38
CA GLU A 30 -0.37 -4.81 -12.85
C GLU A 30 1.05 -4.35 -12.50
N LEU A 31 1.60 -4.80 -11.37
CA LEU A 31 2.95 -4.41 -10.92
C LEU A 31 3.99 -5.50 -11.17
N GLU A 32 3.58 -6.63 -11.75
CA GLU A 32 4.43 -7.82 -11.99
C GLU A 32 5.18 -8.31 -10.75
N VAL A 33 4.56 -8.15 -9.57
CA VAL A 33 5.15 -8.57 -8.30
C VAL A 33 4.63 -9.95 -7.87
N SER A 34 5.43 -10.65 -7.09
CA SER A 34 5.01 -11.93 -6.49
C SER A 34 3.89 -11.74 -5.46
N LYS A 35 3.09 -12.79 -5.23
CA LYS A 35 2.02 -12.79 -4.22
C LYS A 35 2.46 -12.30 -2.83
N PRO A 36 3.60 -12.76 -2.27
CA PRO A 36 4.08 -12.25 -0.98
C PRO A 36 4.30 -10.74 -1.01
N LYS A 37 4.88 -10.22 -2.10
CA LYS A 37 5.17 -8.79 -2.23
C LYS A 37 3.91 -7.94 -2.37
N ALA A 38 2.92 -8.39 -3.14
CA ALA A 38 1.62 -7.75 -3.22
C ALA A 38 0.93 -7.68 -1.84
N THR A 39 0.95 -8.78 -1.07
CA THR A 39 0.35 -8.79 0.27
C THR A 39 1.07 -7.90 1.28
N GLU A 40 2.41 -7.82 1.21
CA GLU A 40 3.21 -6.92 2.02
C GLU A 40 2.90 -5.46 1.69
N LEU A 41 2.85 -5.12 0.40
CA LEU A 41 2.54 -3.77 -0.08
C LEU A 41 1.15 -3.33 0.40
N LEU A 42 0.12 -4.16 0.23
CA LEU A 42 -1.22 -3.86 0.74
C LEU A 42 -1.23 -3.68 2.25
N ARG A 43 -0.51 -4.53 3.00
CA ARG A 43 -0.41 -4.41 4.46
C ARG A 43 0.22 -3.09 4.89
N ALA A 44 1.27 -2.64 4.21
CA ALA A 44 1.95 -1.38 4.47
C ALA A 44 1.06 -0.15 4.20
N HIS A 45 0.03 -0.32 3.38
CA HIS A 45 -0.89 0.74 2.97
C HIS A 45 -2.33 0.51 3.46
N ASP A 46 -2.49 -0.14 4.63
CA ASP A 46 -3.78 -0.34 5.30
C ASP A 46 -4.81 -1.13 4.48
N GLY A 47 -4.36 -1.96 3.54
CA GLY A 47 -5.20 -2.73 2.63
C GLY A 47 -5.74 -1.90 1.45
N ASN A 48 -5.27 -0.67 1.27
CA ASN A 48 -5.74 0.20 0.20
C ASN A 48 -4.90 0.02 -1.07
N ALA A 49 -5.46 -0.67 -2.06
CA ALA A 49 -4.81 -0.94 -3.35
C ALA A 49 -4.38 0.34 -4.09
N VAL A 50 -5.22 1.38 -4.11
CA VAL A 50 -4.90 2.65 -4.79
C VAL A 50 -3.70 3.32 -4.12
N LYS A 51 -3.72 3.44 -2.79
CA LYS A 51 -2.61 4.01 -2.00
C LYS A 51 -1.32 3.22 -2.20
N ALA A 52 -1.41 1.89 -2.24
CA ALA A 52 -0.31 0.99 -2.51
C ALA A 52 0.30 1.19 -3.91
N MET A 53 -0.54 1.18 -4.95
CA MET A 53 -0.10 1.35 -6.35
C MET A 53 0.50 2.74 -6.57
N THR A 54 -0.15 3.80 -6.07
CA THR A 54 0.37 5.17 -6.14
C THR A 54 1.73 5.28 -5.45
N ALA A 55 1.86 4.74 -4.24
CA ALA A 55 3.15 4.75 -3.54
C ALA A 55 4.22 3.97 -4.29
N PHE A 56 3.88 2.81 -4.86
CA PHE A 56 4.80 1.96 -5.62
C PHE A 56 5.39 2.67 -6.84
N VAL A 57 4.57 3.36 -7.63
CA VAL A 57 5.06 4.08 -8.83
C VAL A 57 5.77 5.39 -8.48
N MET A 58 5.43 6.03 -7.35
CA MET A 58 6.09 7.27 -6.91
C MET A 58 7.41 7.01 -6.16
N THR A 59 7.62 5.81 -5.63
CA THR A 59 8.89 5.43 -4.97
C THR A 59 9.92 4.85 -5.94
N ALA A 60 9.52 4.55 -7.18
CA ALA A 60 10.45 4.17 -8.23
C ALA A 60 11.24 5.43 -8.65
N PRO A 61 12.59 5.40 -8.63
CA PRO A 61 13.42 6.50 -9.11
C PRO A 61 13.24 6.75 -10.62
#